data_AF-A0A1S0UEH6-F1
#
_entry.id   AF-A0A1S0UEH6-F1
#
_cell.length_a   1.000
_cell.length_b   1.000
_cell.length_c   1.000
_cell.angle_alpha   90.00
_cell.angle_beta   90.00
_cell.angle_gamma   90.00
#
_symmetry.space_group_name_H-M   'P 1'
#
loop_
_entity.id
_entity.type
_entity.pdbx_description
1 polymer ?
#
loop_
_entity_poly.entity_id
_entity_poly.type
_entity_poly.pdbx_seq_one_letter_code
_entity_poly.pdbx_strand_id
1 'polypeptide(L)'
;MSASIIIRAKSVKANLEGLLDEVRQMDLTPLDQKLTIEVLCQQYETRARIIKEKLMRLERYVGTLEKINDKWLEHIQLAPKSQKKEEEEKYEEMAKDDRGILNLINKGTDIIITLSMYKDDAELALKRLTQNRESNLTEYRPVVNLPQLSLPTFSGDPKTWREFW
;
A
#
# COMPACT_ATOMS: atom_id res chain seq x y z
N MET A 1 19.03 -31.72 -13.94
CA MET A 1 18.53 -30.77 -12.93
C MET A 1 18.02 -29.48 -13.56
N SER A 2 18.70 -28.94 -14.58
CA SER A 2 18.26 -27.75 -15.32
C SER A 2 16.83 -27.79 -15.84
N ALA A 3 16.33 -28.95 -16.30
CA ALA A 3 14.93 -29.10 -16.72
C ALA A 3 13.91 -28.68 -15.63
N SER A 4 14.16 -29.01 -14.36
CA SER A 4 13.28 -28.63 -13.24
C SER A 4 13.34 -27.13 -12.96
N ILE A 5 14.53 -26.53 -13.05
CA ILE A 5 14.74 -25.09 -12.92
C ILE A 5 13.99 -24.34 -14.03
N ILE A 6 14.14 -24.79 -15.28
CA ILE A 6 13.48 -24.23 -16.46
C ILE A 6 11.95 -24.28 -16.32
N ILE A 7 11.38 -25.43 -15.92
CA ILE A 7 9.94 -25.59 -15.74
C ILE A 7 9.41 -24.61 -14.69
N ARG A 8 10.10 -24.49 -13.55
CA ARG A 8 9.72 -23.55 -12.49
C ARG A 8 9.86 -22.09 -12.95
N ALA A 9 10.95 -21.76 -13.63
CA ALA A 9 11.19 -20.42 -14.18
C ALA A 9 10.06 -20.01 -15.13
N LYS A 10 9.71 -20.87 -16.10
CA LYS A 10 8.63 -20.63 -17.07
C LYS A 10 7.29 -20.37 -16.38
N SER A 11 6.95 -21.18 -15.38
CA SER A 11 5.70 -21.02 -14.63
C SER A 11 5.65 -19.70 -13.86
N VAL A 12 6.69 -19.36 -13.10
CA VAL A 12 6.74 -18.12 -12.31
C VAL A 12 6.78 -16.89 -13.21
N LYS A 13 7.53 -16.96 -14.31
CA LYS A 13 7.58 -15.93 -15.36
C LYS A 13 6.18 -15.63 -15.91
N ALA A 14 5.42 -16.64 -16.32
CA ALA A 14 4.08 -16.45 -16.86
C ALA A 14 3.12 -15.82 -15.84
N ASN A 15 3.21 -16.23 -14.57
CA ASN A 15 2.41 -15.64 -13.49
C ASN A 15 2.77 -14.17 -13.23
N LEU A 16 4.06 -13.84 -13.29
CA LEU A 16 4.52 -12.47 -13.13
C LEU A 16 4.07 -11.61 -14.30
N GLU A 17 4.24 -12.05 -15.54
CA GLU A 17 3.73 -11.34 -16.73
C GLU A 17 2.24 -11.03 -16.63
N GLY A 18 1.41 -12.02 -16.28
CA GLY A 18 -0.02 -11.82 -16.10
C GLY A 18 -0.34 -10.82 -14.99
N LEU A 19 0.42 -10.84 -13.89
CA LEU A 19 0.24 -9.87 -12.81
C LEU A 19 0.65 -8.45 -13.21
N LEU A 20 1.72 -8.30 -13.99
CA LEU A 20 2.13 -6.99 -14.52
C LEU A 20 1.04 -6.40 -15.42
N ASP A 21 0.39 -7.25 -16.24
CA ASP A 21 -0.76 -6.85 -17.06
C ASP A 21 -1.98 -6.48 -16.18
N GLU A 22 -2.29 -7.25 -15.12
CA GLU A 22 -3.33 -6.89 -14.15
C GLU A 22 -3.08 -5.50 -13.53
N VAL A 23 -1.84 -5.23 -13.12
CA VAL A 23 -1.46 -3.95 -12.50
C VAL A 23 -1.57 -2.80 -13.49
N ARG A 24 -1.21 -3.03 -14.75
CA ARG A 24 -1.34 -2.00 -15.81
C ARG A 24 -2.78 -1.58 -16.06
N GLN A 25 -3.75 -2.46 -15.82
CA GLN A 25 -5.18 -2.15 -15.95
C GLN A 25 -5.79 -1.52 -14.68
N MET A 26 -5.03 -1.35 -13.61
CA MET A 26 -5.53 -0.72 -12.40
C MET A 26 -5.76 0.78 -12.60
N ASP A 27 -6.91 1.27 -12.14
CA ASP A 27 -7.17 2.70 -12.03
C ASP A 27 -6.49 3.27 -10.78
N LEU A 28 -5.36 3.94 -11.01
CA LEU A 28 -4.59 4.67 -10.00
C LEU A 28 -4.79 6.19 -10.12
N THR A 29 -5.77 6.65 -10.91
CA THR A 29 -6.04 8.09 -11.06
C THR A 29 -6.51 8.72 -9.75
N PRO A 30 -6.25 10.02 -9.51
CA PRO A 30 -6.74 10.72 -8.33
C PRO A 30 -8.26 10.57 -8.16
N LEU A 31 -8.72 10.32 -6.93
CA LEU A 31 -10.15 10.19 -6.62
C LEU A 31 -10.87 11.55 -6.70
N ASP A 32 -12.15 11.53 -7.03
CA ASP A 32 -12.98 12.75 -7.10
C ASP A 32 -13.22 13.33 -5.69
N GLN A 33 -12.66 14.51 -5.46
CA GLN A 33 -12.78 15.23 -4.19
C GLN A 33 -14.18 15.83 -3.95
N LYS A 34 -15.08 15.78 -4.95
CA LYS A 34 -16.48 16.24 -4.81
C LYS A 34 -17.39 15.24 -4.10
N LEU A 35 -16.90 14.01 -3.84
CA LEU A 35 -17.66 12.97 -3.15
C LEU A 35 -17.80 13.27 -1.65
N THR A 36 -18.78 12.62 -1.01
CA THR A 36 -18.90 12.68 0.46
C THR A 36 -17.69 12.03 1.14
N ILE A 37 -17.39 12.46 2.36
CA ILE A 37 -16.25 11.95 3.14
C ILE A 37 -16.36 10.43 3.32
N GLU A 38 -17.55 9.91 3.62
CA GLU A 38 -17.77 8.47 3.79
C GLU A 38 -17.44 7.68 2.51
N VAL A 39 -17.89 8.16 1.35
CA VAL A 39 -17.65 7.50 0.06
C VAL A 39 -16.16 7.57 -0.29
N LEU A 40 -15.53 8.72 -0.06
CA LEU A 40 -14.10 8.90 -0.32
C LEU A 40 -13.23 7.99 0.56
N CYS A 41 -13.56 7.83 1.84
CA CYS A 41 -12.90 6.88 2.74
C CYS A 41 -13.02 5.44 2.22
N GLN A 42 -14.24 5.00 1.86
CA GLN A 42 -14.45 3.65 1.33
C GLN A 42 -13.64 3.39 0.05
N GLN A 43 -13.53 4.38 -0.83
CA GLN A 43 -12.73 4.27 -2.05
C GLN A 43 -11.24 4.14 -1.74
N TYR A 44 -10.69 4.97 -0.85
CA TYR A 44 -9.28 4.85 -0.45
C TYR A 44 -8.98 3.53 0.26
N GLU A 45 -9.86 3.04 1.13
CA GLU A 45 -9.73 1.73 1.79
C GLU A 45 -9.71 0.58 0.77
N THR A 46 -10.62 0.63 -0.20
CA THR A 46 -10.72 -0.37 -1.27
C THR A 46 -9.46 -0.36 -2.13
N ARG A 47 -9.02 0.84 -2.55
CA ARG A 47 -7.80 1.01 -3.34
C ARG A 47 -6.56 0.52 -2.59
N ALA A 48 -6.39 0.90 -1.32
CA ALA A 48 -5.27 0.44 -0.50
C ALA A 48 -5.25 -1.09 -0.36
N ARG A 49 -6.42 -1.73 -0.17
CA ARG A 49 -6.53 -3.19 -0.10
C ARG A 49 -6.13 -3.88 -1.40
N ILE A 50 -6.58 -3.37 -2.55
CA ILE A 50 -6.22 -3.91 -3.86
C ILE A 50 -4.73 -3.76 -4.11
N ILE A 51 -4.16 -2.57 -3.87
CA ILE A 51 -2.72 -2.33 -4.04
C ILE A 51 -1.91 -3.27 -3.15
N LYS A 52 -2.31 -3.45 -1.88
CA LYS A 52 -1.65 -4.37 -0.95
C LYS A 52 -1.65 -5.82 -1.45
N GLU A 53 -2.76 -6.29 -2.02
CA GLU A 53 -2.83 -7.64 -2.62
C GLU A 53 -1.85 -7.80 -3.78
N LYS A 54 -1.79 -6.81 -4.67
CA LYS A 54 -0.87 -6.81 -5.82
C LYS A 54 0.59 -6.79 -5.39
N LEU A 55 0.92 -5.96 -4.40
CA LEU A 55 2.27 -5.90 -3.80
C LEU A 55 2.69 -7.27 -3.28
N MET A 56 1.86 -7.92 -2.46
CA MET A 56 2.19 -9.24 -1.90
C MET A 56 2.44 -10.30 -2.99
N ARG A 57 1.67 -10.29 -4.08
CA ARG A 57 1.88 -11.22 -5.20
C ARG A 57 3.14 -10.89 -6.01
N LEU A 58 3.40 -9.61 -6.28
CA LEU A 58 4.59 -9.16 -6.99
C LEU A 58 5.85 -9.54 -6.22
N GLU A 59 5.93 -9.18 -4.93
CA GLU A 59 7.05 -9.53 -4.05
C GLU A 59 7.30 -11.04 -4.03
N ARG A 60 6.23 -11.84 -3.95
CA ARG A 60 6.33 -13.30 -4.01
C ARG A 60 6.91 -13.79 -5.34
N TYR A 61 6.41 -13.31 -6.48
CA TYR A 61 6.85 -13.81 -7.78
C TYR A 61 8.24 -13.32 -8.14
N VAL A 62 8.55 -12.04 -7.91
CA VAL A 62 9.89 -11.46 -8.09
C VAL A 62 10.89 -12.21 -7.23
N GLY A 63 10.65 -12.33 -5.92
CA GLY A 63 11.56 -13.03 -5.02
C GLY A 63 11.68 -14.53 -5.30
N THR A 64 10.67 -15.16 -5.89
CA THR A 64 10.79 -16.56 -6.35
C THR A 64 11.65 -16.64 -7.61
N LEU A 65 11.50 -15.70 -8.53
CA LEU A 65 12.24 -15.68 -9.79
C LEU A 65 13.72 -15.36 -9.55
N GLU A 66 14.04 -14.45 -8.63
CA GLU A 66 15.41 -14.19 -8.14
C GLU A 66 16.07 -15.47 -7.60
N LYS A 67 15.38 -16.18 -6.69
CA LYS A 67 15.90 -17.45 -6.14
C LYS A 67 16.09 -18.53 -7.20
N ILE A 68 15.24 -18.56 -8.23
CA ILE A 68 15.41 -19.48 -9.36
C ILE A 68 16.62 -19.08 -10.19
N ASN A 69 16.80 -17.78 -10.44
CA ASN A 69 17.94 -17.22 -11.16
C ASN A 69 19.25 -17.57 -10.46
N ASP A 70 19.36 -17.34 -9.15
CA ASP A 70 20.56 -17.64 -8.37
C ASP A 70 20.92 -19.12 -8.42
N LYS A 71 19.92 -20.00 -8.25
CA LYS A 71 20.12 -21.46 -8.35
C LYS A 71 20.55 -21.90 -9.75
N TRP A 72 20.07 -21.24 -10.79
CA TRP A 72 20.46 -21.55 -12.16
C TRP A 72 21.92 -21.14 -12.40
N LEU A 73 22.31 -19.94 -11.95
CA LEU A 73 23.69 -19.48 -12.04
C LEU A 73 24.64 -20.40 -11.27
N GLU A 74 24.27 -20.85 -10.06
CA GLU A 74 25.02 -21.85 -9.30
C GLU A 74 25.16 -23.17 -10.07
N HIS A 75 24.07 -23.67 -10.66
CA HIS A 75 24.09 -24.89 -11.48
C HIS A 75 25.04 -24.77 -12.68
N ILE A 76 25.05 -23.63 -13.37
CA ILE A 76 25.97 -23.37 -14.49
C ILE A 76 27.42 -23.32 -14.01
N GLN A 77 27.68 -22.68 -12.87
CA GLN A 77 29.04 -22.59 -12.31
C GLN A 77 29.60 -23.96 -11.93
N LEU A 78 28.76 -24.84 -11.37
CA LEU A 78 29.14 -26.20 -10.95
C LEU A 78 29.14 -27.22 -12.09
N ALA A 79 28.60 -26.87 -13.27
CA ALA A 79 28.52 -27.77 -14.41
C ALA A 79 29.92 -28.17 -14.93
N PRO A 80 30.13 -29.44 -15.35
CA PRO A 80 31.36 -29.85 -16.03
C PRO A 80 31.62 -29.02 -17.29
N LYS A 81 32.89 -28.79 -17.65
CA LYS A 81 33.26 -28.00 -18.84
C LYS A 81 32.55 -28.45 -20.13
N SER A 82 32.29 -29.75 -20.27
CA SER A 82 31.59 -30.32 -21.44
C SER A 82 30.11 -29.95 -21.53
N GLN A 83 29.46 -29.60 -20.40
CA GLN A 83 28.03 -29.25 -20.32
C GLN A 83 27.80 -27.76 -20.07
N LYS A 84 28.80 -27.03 -19.59
CA LYS A 84 28.68 -25.63 -19.18
C LYS A 84 28.15 -24.73 -20.30
N LYS A 85 28.68 -24.87 -21.52
CA LYS A 85 28.24 -24.07 -22.67
C LYS A 85 26.75 -24.29 -23.01
N GLU A 86 26.30 -25.54 -22.97
CA GLU A 86 24.90 -25.89 -23.22
C GLU A 86 23.96 -25.29 -22.15
N GLU A 87 24.40 -25.30 -20.90
CA GLU A 87 23.63 -24.72 -19.79
C GLU A 87 23.61 -23.18 -19.80
N GLU A 88 24.69 -22.55 -20.26
CA GLU A 88 24.76 -21.10 -20.51
C GLU A 88 23.80 -20.68 -21.64
N GLU A 89 23.78 -21.42 -22.75
CA GLU A 89 22.87 -21.15 -23.88
C GLU A 89 21.39 -21.24 -23.46
N LYS A 90 21.02 -22.27 -22.67
CA LYS A 90 19.66 -22.40 -22.11
C LYS A 90 19.26 -21.24 -21.21
N TYR A 91 20.22 -20.73 -20.42
CA TYR A 91 19.97 -19.59 -19.55
C TYR A 91 19.84 -18.29 -20.34
N GLU A 92 20.71 -18.08 -21.33
CA GLU A 92 20.66 -16.90 -22.19
C GLU A 92 19.32 -16.78 -22.93
N GLU A 93 18.79 -17.90 -23.45
CA GLU A 93 17.45 -17.96 -24.05
C GLU A 93 16.36 -17.48 -23.09
N MET A 94 16.47 -17.80 -21.81
CA MET A 94 15.50 -17.41 -20.78
C MET A 94 15.68 -15.96 -20.30
N ALA A 95 16.88 -15.38 -20.44
CA ALA A 95 17.27 -14.11 -19.84
C ALA A 95 17.25 -12.92 -20.81
N LYS A 96 17.54 -13.10 -22.11
CA LYS A 96 17.94 -11.98 -22.98
C LYS A 96 16.81 -11.06 -23.48
N ASP A 97 15.56 -11.54 -23.54
CA ASP A 97 14.47 -10.79 -24.19
C ASP A 97 13.82 -9.74 -23.24
N ASP A 98 12.97 -8.85 -23.75
CA ASP A 98 12.20 -7.88 -22.94
C ASP A 98 11.27 -8.54 -21.89
N ARG A 99 10.93 -9.80 -22.15
CA ARG A 99 10.20 -10.72 -21.28
C ARG A 99 11.14 -11.73 -20.60
N GLY A 100 12.44 -11.54 -20.70
CA GLY A 100 13.45 -12.35 -20.04
C GLY A 100 13.36 -12.21 -18.52
N ILE A 101 13.84 -13.22 -17.80
CA ILE A 101 13.69 -13.29 -16.34
C ILE A 101 14.29 -12.06 -15.63
N LEU A 102 15.43 -11.57 -16.09
CA LEU A 102 16.11 -10.40 -15.51
C LEU A 102 15.29 -9.13 -15.70
N ASN A 103 14.77 -8.92 -16.92
CA ASN A 103 13.93 -7.77 -17.23
C ASN A 103 12.60 -7.80 -16.45
N LEU A 104 12.03 -8.98 -16.24
CA LEU A 104 10.82 -9.14 -15.44
C LEU A 104 11.05 -8.89 -13.95
N ILE A 105 12.19 -9.34 -13.40
CA ILE A 105 12.59 -9.01 -12.03
C ILE A 105 12.69 -7.49 -11.87
N ASN A 106 13.41 -6.82 -12.76
CA ASN A 106 13.59 -5.35 -12.71
C ASN A 106 12.23 -4.62 -12.81
N LYS A 107 11.43 -4.94 -13.82
CA LYS A 107 10.08 -4.36 -14.00
C LYS A 107 9.19 -4.61 -12.79
N GLY A 108 9.24 -5.83 -12.23
CA GLY A 108 8.50 -6.19 -11.03
C GLY A 108 8.90 -5.34 -9.83
N THR A 109 10.20 -5.15 -9.60
CA THR A 109 10.74 -4.30 -8.53
C THR A 109 10.32 -2.84 -8.70
N ASP A 110 10.41 -2.28 -9.90
CA ASP A 110 9.97 -0.89 -10.17
C ASP A 110 8.47 -0.70 -9.89
N ILE A 111 7.65 -1.68 -10.27
CA ILE A 111 6.21 -1.64 -9.97
C ILE A 111 5.95 -1.79 -8.47
N ILE A 112 6.69 -2.65 -7.76
CA ILE A 112 6.59 -2.76 -6.29
C ILE A 112 6.85 -1.41 -5.63
N ILE A 113 7.91 -0.70 -6.04
CA ILE A 113 8.23 0.63 -5.52
C ILE A 113 7.07 1.59 -5.79
N THR A 114 6.61 1.65 -7.04
CA THR A 114 5.52 2.54 -7.47
C THR A 114 4.23 2.28 -6.69
N LEU A 115 3.80 1.02 -6.60
CA LEU A 115 2.60 0.63 -5.87
C LEU A 115 2.73 0.89 -4.36
N SER A 116 3.92 0.74 -3.78
CA SER A 116 4.16 1.07 -2.37
C SER A 116 3.91 2.56 -2.12
N MET A 117 4.38 3.44 -3.01
CA MET A 117 4.10 4.88 -2.92
C MET A 117 2.59 5.16 -2.98
N TYR A 118 1.86 4.59 -3.95
CA TYR A 118 0.41 4.77 -4.05
C TYR A 118 -0.36 4.26 -2.84
N LYS A 119 0.08 3.15 -2.23
CA LYS A 119 -0.50 2.63 -0.99
C LYS A 119 -0.32 3.62 0.15
N ASP A 120 0.89 4.13 0.33
CA ASP A 120 1.22 5.04 1.42
C ASP A 120 0.50 6.39 1.25
N ASP A 121 0.36 6.89 0.02
CA ASP A 121 -0.46 8.06 -0.30
C ASP A 121 -1.94 7.85 0.04
N ALA A 122 -2.50 6.66 -0.26
CA ALA A 122 -3.87 6.33 0.08
C ALA A 122 -4.09 6.24 1.60
N GLU A 123 -3.15 5.63 2.33
CA GLU A 123 -3.19 5.54 3.79
C GLU A 123 -3.06 6.92 4.45
N LEU A 124 -2.21 7.78 3.91
CA LEU A 124 -2.06 9.16 4.35
C LEU A 124 -3.33 9.97 4.11
N ALA A 125 -3.97 9.82 2.95
CA ALA A 125 -5.23 10.47 2.63
C ALA A 125 -6.35 10.04 3.60
N LEU A 126 -6.45 8.74 3.89
CA LEU A 126 -7.39 8.22 4.89
C LEU A 126 -7.18 8.85 6.26
N LYS A 127 -5.93 8.92 6.72
CA LYS A 127 -5.60 9.53 8.02
C LYS A 127 -6.06 10.99 8.10
N ARG A 128 -5.83 11.77 7.03
CA ARG A 128 -6.26 13.18 6.96
C ARG A 128 -7.78 13.32 6.98
N LEU A 129 -8.50 12.46 6.26
CA LEU A 129 -9.97 12.48 6.23
C LEU A 129 -10.58 12.18 7.60
N THR A 130 -10.06 11.16 8.30
CA THR A 130 -10.53 10.79 9.64
C THR A 130 -10.22 11.89 10.66
N GLN A 131 -9.04 12.49 10.61
CA GLN A 131 -8.66 13.57 11.52
C GLN A 131 -9.51 14.83 11.31
N ASN A 132 -9.81 15.21 10.07
CA ASN A 132 -10.70 16.33 9.79
C ASN A 132 -12.12 16.07 10.31
N ARG A 133 -12.61 14.83 10.26
CA ARG A 133 -13.92 14.46 10.82
C ARG A 133 -13.96 14.65 12.34
N GLU A 134 -12.94 14.21 13.05
CA GLU A 134 -12.84 14.36 14.51
C GLU A 134 -12.72 15.83 14.93
N SER A 135 -11.98 16.63 14.18
CA SER A 135 -11.80 18.07 14.43
C SER A 135 -13.10 18.87 14.28
N ASN A 136 -13.93 18.52 13.28
CA ASN A 136 -15.23 19.15 13.08
C ASN A 136 -16.27 18.76 14.16
N LEU A 137 -16.07 17.65 14.88
CA LEU A 137 -16.95 17.23 15.97
C LEU A 137 -16.62 17.95 17.29
N THR A 138 -15.36 18.36 17.50
CA THR A 138 -14.95 19.12 18.69
C THR A 138 -15.31 20.61 18.63
N GLU A 139 -15.63 21.16 17.45
CA GLU A 139 -16.15 22.53 17.30
C GLU A 139 -17.65 22.68 17.59
N TYR A 140 -18.40 21.59 17.73
CA TYR A 140 -19.76 21.63 18.27
C TYR A 140 -19.73 21.82 19.79
N ARG A 141 -19.32 23.02 20.25
CA ARG A 141 -19.85 23.54 21.51
C ARG A 141 -21.23 24.10 21.18
N PRO A 142 -22.34 23.47 21.59
CA PRO A 142 -23.60 24.18 21.59
C PRO A 142 -23.40 25.43 22.44
N VAL A 143 -23.51 26.61 21.84
CA VAL A 143 -23.58 27.86 22.59
C VAL A 143 -24.89 27.78 23.37
N VAL A 144 -24.80 27.29 24.60
CA VAL A 144 -25.92 27.33 25.53
C VAL A 144 -26.09 28.79 25.89
N ASN A 145 -26.96 29.49 25.17
CA ASN A 145 -27.43 30.82 25.57
C ASN A 145 -28.27 30.64 26.85
N LEU A 146 -27.61 30.53 28.00
CA LEU A 146 -28.26 30.56 29.29
C LEU A 146 -28.76 32.00 29.53
N PRO A 147 -30.04 32.21 29.87
CA PRO A 147 -30.48 33.51 30.32
C PRO A 147 -29.66 33.91 31.55
N GLN A 148 -28.97 35.05 31.49
CA GLN A 148 -28.27 35.59 32.65
C GLN A 148 -29.30 36.01 33.70
N LEU A 149 -29.39 35.24 34.78
CA LEU A 149 -30.15 35.64 35.96
C LEU A 149 -29.38 36.76 36.67
N SER A 150 -29.95 37.96 36.67
CA SER A 150 -29.46 39.07 37.47
C SER A 150 -29.66 38.72 38.94
N LEU A 151 -28.59 38.44 39.66
CA LEU A 151 -28.67 38.31 41.12
C LEU A 151 -28.99 39.70 41.70
N PRO A 152 -29.93 39.81 42.66
CA PRO A 152 -30.13 41.06 43.37
C PRO A 152 -28.83 41.45 44.08
N THR A 153 -28.36 42.67 43.88
CA THR A 153 -27.25 43.21 44.66
C THR A 153 -27.73 43.35 46.11
N PHE A 154 -27.15 42.57 47.02
CA PHE A 154 -27.47 42.67 48.45
C PHE A 154 -26.99 44.02 48.99
N SER A 155 -27.92 44.82 49.51
CA SER A 155 -27.65 46.15 50.07
C SER A 155 -27.92 46.25 51.58
N GLY A 156 -27.96 45.13 52.29
CA GLY A 156 -28.21 45.08 53.73
C GLY A 156 -26.91 45.10 54.56
N ASP A 157 -27.00 45.53 55.83
CA ASP A 157 -25.91 45.36 56.79
C ASP A 157 -25.79 43.86 57.15
N PRO A 158 -24.65 43.20 56.83
CA PRO A 158 -24.44 41.78 57.10
C PRO A 158 -24.65 41.39 58.57
N LYS A 159 -24.52 42.34 59.51
CA LYS A 159 -24.70 42.08 60.95
C LYS A 159 -26.15 41.85 61.38
N THR A 160 -27.12 42.14 60.51
CA THR A 160 -28.55 41.96 60.79
C THR A 160 -29.09 40.59 60.40
N TRP A 161 -28.27 39.74 59.76
CA TRP A 161 -28.68 38.40 59.35
C TRP A 161 -28.47 37.36 60.45
N ARG A 162 -29.57 36.75 60.89
CA ARG A 162 -29.57 35.73 61.96
C ARG A 162 -29.02 34.36 61.55
N GLU A 163 -28.83 34.10 60.25
CA GLU A 163 -28.32 32.81 59.75
C GLU A 163 -26.79 32.78 59.58
N PHE A 164 -26.09 33.85 59.95
CA PHE A 164 -24.62 33.91 59.86
C PHE A 164 -23.91 33.65 61.20
N TRP A 165 -24.64 33.26 62.26
CA TRP A 165 -24.11 32.88 63.57
C TRP A 165 -24.75 31.59 64.09
#